data_AF-V8PE37-F1
#
_entry.id   AF-V8PE37-F1
#
_cell.length_a   1.000
_cell.length_b   1.000
_cell.length_c   1.000
_cell.angle_alpha   90.00
_cell.angle_beta   90.00
_cell.angle_gamma   90.00
#
_symmetry.space_group_name_H-M   'P 1'
#
loop_
_entity.id
_entity.type
_entity.pdbx_description
1 polymer ?
#
loop_
_entity_poly.entity_id
_entity_poly.type
_entity_poly.pdbx_seq_one_letter_code
_entity_poly.pdbx_strand_id
1 'polypeptide(L)'
;MGMGWVVTLWYRAPEVLLQSSYATPVDLWSVGCIFAEMFRRKPLFRGNSDVDQLGKIFEVVGLPEEEDWPIDVALPRNAFASQSPQPIELLVTDIDELGKDLLLKCLTFNPMKRISAYDALTHPYFHDLEKCKENTDSEVSSSQNSTEMNSLFGIDLAQGIPAEESLLPPVQFLGSDPKDLP
;
A
#
# COMPACT_ATOMS: atom_id res chain seq x y z
N MET A 1 19.57 -8.78 -28.11
CA MET A 1 19.82 -7.70 -27.12
C MET A 1 18.47 -7.28 -26.58
N GLY A 2 17.99 -7.96 -25.53
CA GLY A 2 16.70 -7.63 -24.93
C GLY A 2 16.88 -6.40 -24.06
N MET A 3 16.16 -5.32 -24.37
CA MET A 3 15.99 -4.20 -23.44
C MET A 3 15.16 -4.72 -22.27
N GLY A 4 15.83 -5.29 -21.27
CA GLY A 4 15.21 -5.67 -20.01
C GLY A 4 14.91 -4.40 -19.25
N TRP A 5 13.64 -4.05 -19.13
CA TRP A 5 13.21 -3.03 -18.18
C TRP A 5 13.67 -3.47 -16.79
N VAL A 6 14.43 -2.62 -16.11
CA VAL A 6 14.84 -2.88 -14.73
C VAL A 6 13.59 -2.78 -13.87
N VAL A 7 13.12 -3.90 -13.34
CA VAL A 7 11.99 -3.93 -12.40
C VAL A 7 12.55 -3.82 -10.99
N THR A 8 12.21 -2.75 -10.29
CA THR A 8 12.68 -2.52 -8.92
C THR A 8 11.94 -3.46 -7.95
N LEU A 9 12.68 -4.34 -7.26
CA LEU A 9 12.14 -5.34 -6.32
C LEU A 9 11.88 -4.78 -4.91
N TRP A 10 12.37 -3.57 -4.62
CA TRP A 10 12.59 -3.05 -3.27
C TRP A 10 11.33 -2.93 -2.41
N TYR A 11 10.16 -2.86 -3.05
CA TYR A 11 8.86 -2.70 -2.40
C TYR A 11 7.99 -3.95 -2.50
N ARG A 12 8.47 -5.04 -3.12
CA ARG A 12 7.68 -6.27 -3.28
C ARG A 12 7.50 -6.99 -1.95
N ALA A 13 6.27 -7.44 -1.70
CA ALA A 13 5.92 -8.21 -0.52
C ALA A 13 6.54 -9.62 -0.55
N PRO A 14 6.83 -10.24 0.62
CA PRO A 14 7.44 -11.57 0.69
C PRO A 14 6.68 -12.64 -0.08
N GLU A 15 5.34 -12.64 -0.01
CA GLU A 15 4.49 -13.59 -0.73
C GLU A 15 4.62 -13.49 -2.26
N VAL A 16 4.86 -12.29 -2.79
CA VAL A 16 5.10 -12.08 -4.23
C VAL A 16 6.48 -12.60 -4.62
N LEU A 17 7.50 -12.36 -3.78
CA LEU A 17 8.86 -12.85 -3.99
C LEU A 17 8.96 -14.38 -3.88
N LEU A 18 8.12 -14.98 -3.04
CA LEU A 18 7.97 -16.44 -2.90
C LEU A 18 7.08 -17.06 -3.99
N GLN A 19 6.52 -16.24 -4.89
CA GLN A 19 5.59 -16.67 -5.95
C GLN A 19 4.36 -17.40 -5.40
N SER A 20 3.89 -16.98 -4.22
CA SER A 20 2.67 -17.48 -3.59
C SER A 20 1.45 -16.71 -4.08
N SER A 21 0.25 -17.19 -3.70
CA SER A 21 -1.00 -16.45 -3.89
C SER A 21 -0.94 -15.10 -3.17
N TYR A 22 -1.39 -14.04 -3.83
CA TYR A 22 -1.37 -12.68 -3.31
C TYR A 22 -2.71 -11.96 -3.50
N ALA A 23 -2.96 -10.95 -2.66
CA ALA A 23 -4.16 -10.13 -2.66
C ALA A 23 -3.82 -8.71 -2.19
N THR A 24 -4.81 -7.95 -1.73
CA THR A 24 -4.64 -6.56 -1.26
C THR A 24 -3.56 -6.32 -0.18
N PRO A 25 -3.16 -7.27 0.71
CA PRO A 25 -2.12 -6.99 1.70
C PRO A 25 -0.74 -6.66 1.12
N VAL A 26 -0.45 -7.00 -0.15
CA VAL A 26 0.83 -6.65 -0.81
C VAL A 26 1.06 -5.15 -0.88
N ASP A 27 -0.01 -4.38 -0.98
CA ASP A 27 0.06 -2.93 -1.04
C ASP A 27 0.50 -2.35 0.31
N LEU A 28 0.04 -2.94 1.42
CA LEU A 28 0.39 -2.51 2.78
C LEU A 28 1.86 -2.79 3.11
N TRP A 29 2.43 -3.85 2.55
CA TRP A 29 3.88 -4.06 2.63
C TRP A 29 4.64 -2.93 1.93
N SER A 30 4.22 -2.59 0.72
CA SER A 30 4.82 -1.50 -0.06
C SER A 30 4.71 -0.16 0.67
N VAL A 31 3.55 0.11 1.29
CA VAL A 31 3.33 1.28 2.15
C VAL A 31 4.31 1.29 3.32
N GLY A 32 4.51 0.16 4.01
CA GLY A 32 5.51 0.05 5.10
C GLY A 32 6.93 0.36 4.62
N CYS A 33 7.32 -0.15 3.45
CA CYS A 33 8.63 0.12 2.85
C CYS A 33 8.82 1.62 2.54
N ILE A 34 7.82 2.26 1.93
CA ILE A 34 7.83 3.70 1.63
C ILE A 34 7.82 4.52 2.93
N PHE A 35 7.03 4.09 3.92
CA PHE A 35 6.93 4.76 5.21
C PHE A 35 8.29 4.84 5.90
N ALA A 36 9.01 3.72 5.99
CA ALA A 36 10.38 3.70 6.47
C ALA A 36 11.34 4.55 5.62
N GLU A 37 11.17 4.54 4.29
CA GLU A 37 11.99 5.34 3.37
C GLU A 37 11.80 6.85 3.55
N MET A 38 10.62 7.32 3.94
CA MET A 38 10.38 8.75 4.20
C MET A 38 11.27 9.31 5.31
N PHE A 39 11.53 8.53 6.37
CA PHE A 39 12.50 8.88 7.42
C PHE A 39 13.94 8.70 6.95
N ARG A 40 14.25 7.57 6.32
CA ARG A 40 15.62 7.19 5.93
C ARG A 40 16.19 7.98 4.75
N ARG A 41 15.32 8.55 3.91
CA ARG A 41 15.64 9.09 2.56
C ARG A 41 16.37 8.09 1.65
N LYS A 42 16.25 6.79 1.97
CA LYS A 42 16.87 5.66 1.29
C LYS A 42 15.94 4.44 1.43
N PRO A 43 15.80 3.61 0.38
CA PRO A 43 14.97 2.42 0.43
C PRO A 43 15.37 1.50 1.59
N LEU A 44 14.36 0.92 2.25
CA LEU A 44 14.57 0.03 3.39
C LEU A 44 15.25 -1.29 2.96
N PHE A 45 14.76 -1.90 1.88
CA PHE A 45 15.26 -3.16 1.34
C PHE A 45 15.78 -2.96 -0.08
N ARG A 46 17.04 -3.35 -0.34
CA ARG A 46 17.72 -3.11 -1.64
C ARG A 46 18.32 -4.39 -2.20
N GLY A 47 17.47 -5.37 -2.51
CA GLY A 47 17.86 -6.61 -3.17
C GLY A 47 17.98 -6.48 -4.69
N ASN A 48 18.75 -7.38 -5.29
CA ASN A 48 19.00 -7.48 -6.73
C ASN A 48 18.40 -8.74 -7.38
N SER A 49 17.84 -9.64 -6.57
CA SER A 49 17.10 -10.84 -6.99
C SER A 49 16.02 -11.14 -5.94
N ASP A 50 15.06 -12.03 -6.25
CA ASP A 50 14.00 -12.37 -5.29
C ASP A 50 14.56 -12.96 -3.98
N VAL A 51 15.57 -13.84 -4.09
CA VAL A 51 16.25 -14.45 -2.93
C VAL A 51 17.04 -13.43 -2.13
N ASP A 52 17.78 -12.54 -2.81
CA ASP A 52 18.53 -11.45 -2.15
C ASP A 52 17.58 -10.47 -1.44
N GLN A 53 16.47 -10.12 -2.09
CA GLN A 53 15.44 -9.26 -1.52
C GLN A 53 14.81 -9.90 -0.27
N LEU A 54 14.46 -11.19 -0.31
CA LEU A 54 13.97 -11.93 0.87
C LEU A 54 15.01 -11.96 2.00
N GLY A 55 16.29 -12.20 1.68
CA GLY A 55 17.37 -12.13 2.67
C GLY A 55 17.46 -10.76 3.35
N LYS A 56 17.38 -9.67 2.58
CA LYS A 56 17.35 -8.30 3.12
C LYS A 56 16.13 -8.03 4.00
N ILE A 57 15.00 -8.63 3.67
CA ILE A 57 13.80 -8.55 4.50
C ILE A 57 14.05 -9.23 5.86
N PHE A 58 14.56 -10.47 5.85
CA PHE A 58 14.80 -11.24 7.08
C PHE A 58 15.92 -10.69 7.96
N GLU A 59 16.89 -9.96 7.38
CA GLU A 59 17.87 -9.17 8.14
C GLU A 59 17.20 -8.12 9.05
N VAL A 60 15.99 -7.65 8.70
CA VAL A 60 15.26 -6.63 9.46
C VAL A 60 14.13 -7.23 10.28
N VAL A 61 13.20 -7.93 9.63
CA VAL A 61 11.97 -8.44 10.28
C VAL A 61 12.17 -9.79 10.97
N GLY A 62 13.33 -10.43 10.80
CA GLY A 62 13.62 -11.77 11.26
C GLY A 62 13.08 -12.86 10.31
N LEU A 63 13.57 -14.08 10.49
CA LEU A 63 13.03 -15.24 9.78
C LEU A 63 11.68 -15.64 10.41
N PRO A 64 10.55 -15.61 9.67
CA PRO A 64 9.24 -15.99 10.20
C PRO A 64 9.23 -17.42 10.74
N GLU A 65 8.29 -17.73 11.62
CA GLU A 65 8.08 -19.09 12.14
C GLU A 65 7.55 -20.04 11.05
N GLU A 66 7.56 -21.34 11.32
CA GLU A 66 7.16 -22.35 10.33
C GLU A 66 5.66 -22.24 9.99
N GLU A 67 4.84 -21.89 10.98
CA GLU A 67 3.39 -21.73 10.84
C GLU A 67 3.00 -20.52 9.97
N ASP A 68 3.89 -19.53 9.88
CA ASP A 68 3.69 -18.35 9.05
C ASP A 68 4.29 -18.52 7.64
N TRP A 69 5.03 -19.61 7.38
CA TRP A 69 5.60 -19.89 6.07
C TRP A 69 4.55 -20.54 5.14
N PRO A 70 4.39 -20.07 3.89
CA PRO A 70 3.45 -20.69 2.95
C PRO A 70 3.89 -22.10 2.56
N ILE A 71 2.92 -23.03 2.43
CA ILE A 71 3.18 -24.45 2.18
C ILE A 71 3.58 -24.71 0.72
N ASP A 72 2.95 -24.02 -0.23
CA ASP A 72 3.06 -24.31 -1.67
C ASP A 72 4.03 -23.36 -2.40
N VAL A 73 5.24 -23.17 -1.86
CA VAL A 73 6.26 -22.30 -2.47
C VAL A 73 7.53 -23.05 -2.85
N ALA A 74 8.14 -22.64 -3.96
CA ALA A 74 9.37 -23.26 -4.48
C ALA A 74 10.61 -22.98 -3.60
N LEU A 75 10.61 -21.86 -2.86
CA LEU A 75 11.69 -21.48 -1.96
C LEU A 75 11.37 -21.93 -0.53
N PRO A 76 12.05 -22.96 0.00
CA PRO A 76 11.78 -23.45 1.34
C PRO A 76 12.38 -22.51 2.40
N ARG A 77 11.76 -22.47 3.59
CA ARG A 77 12.23 -21.67 4.73
C ARG A 77 13.70 -21.93 5.10
N ASN A 78 14.13 -23.19 5.02
CA ASN A 78 15.49 -23.62 5.37
C ASN A 78 16.58 -23.14 4.39
N ALA A 79 16.21 -22.53 3.26
CA ALA A 79 17.15 -21.86 2.37
C ALA A 79 17.73 -20.57 2.99
N PHE A 80 17.10 -20.04 4.04
CA PHE A 80 17.50 -18.83 4.74
C PHE A 80 18.08 -19.16 6.13
N ALA A 81 19.11 -18.41 6.53
CA ALA A 81 19.68 -18.54 7.85
C ALA A 81 18.69 -18.06 8.92
N SER A 82 18.70 -18.69 10.09
CA SER A 82 17.91 -18.21 11.23
C SER A 82 18.43 -16.82 11.65
N GLN A 83 17.55 -15.83 11.62
CA GLN A 83 17.84 -14.44 11.97
C GLN A 83 16.76 -13.92 12.92
N SER A 84 17.18 -13.28 14.02
CA SER A 84 16.28 -12.57 14.90
C SER A 84 15.95 -11.19 14.32
N PRO A 85 14.71 -10.67 14.53
CA PRO A 85 14.36 -9.31 14.14
C PRO A 85 15.36 -8.30 14.72
N GLN A 86 15.74 -7.30 13.93
CA GLN A 86 16.55 -6.18 14.39
C GLN A 86 15.63 -5.08 14.93
N PRO A 87 16.06 -4.32 15.96
CA PRO A 87 15.34 -3.12 16.37
C PRO A 87 15.24 -2.14 15.21
N ILE A 88 14.02 -1.83 14.79
CA ILE A 88 13.75 -1.00 13.60
C ILE A 88 14.24 0.44 13.78
N GLU A 89 14.41 0.91 15.01
CA GLU A 89 14.91 2.24 15.38
C GLU A 89 16.37 2.44 14.97
N LEU A 90 17.15 1.36 14.86
CA LEU A 90 18.51 1.41 14.33
C LEU A 90 18.52 1.71 12.82
N LEU A 91 17.41 1.43 12.15
CA LEU A 91 17.24 1.60 10.72
C LEU A 91 16.45 2.86 10.40
N VAL A 92 15.39 3.13 11.13
CA VAL A 92 14.46 4.23 10.91
C VAL A 92 14.61 5.18 12.09
N THR A 93 15.58 6.08 12.00
CA THR A 93 15.78 7.11 13.03
C THR A 93 14.63 8.11 13.01
N ASP A 94 14.35 8.74 14.16
CA ASP A 94 13.35 9.79 14.32
C ASP A 94 11.88 9.35 14.20
N ILE A 95 11.60 8.05 14.05
CA ILE A 95 10.25 7.51 14.18
C ILE A 95 9.85 7.45 15.66
N ASP A 96 8.62 7.84 15.97
CA ASP A 96 8.05 7.71 17.31
C ASP A 96 7.50 6.29 17.54
N GLU A 97 7.15 5.96 18.80
CA GLU A 97 6.67 4.61 19.15
C GLU A 97 5.36 4.23 18.42
N LEU A 98 4.48 5.20 18.15
CA LEU A 98 3.23 4.95 17.43
C LEU A 98 3.47 4.67 15.94
N GLY A 99 4.38 5.42 15.32
CA GLY A 99 4.77 5.21 13.93
C GLY A 99 5.52 3.89 13.77
N LYS A 100 6.36 3.54 14.73
CA LYS A 100 7.05 2.24 14.79
C LYS A 100 6.04 1.08 14.86
N ASP A 101 5.05 1.16 15.73
CA ASP A 101 4.01 0.14 15.86
C ASP A 101 3.24 -0.03 14.53
N LEU A 102 2.82 1.08 13.92
CA LEU A 102 2.17 1.05 12.59
C LEU A 102 3.09 0.45 11.52
N LEU A 103 4.36 0.84 11.49
CA LEU A 103 5.34 0.36 10.52
C LEU A 103 5.54 -1.15 10.62
N LEU A 104 5.69 -1.70 11.82
CA LEU A 104 5.86 -3.14 12.04
C LEU A 104 4.59 -3.93 11.68
N LYS A 105 3.41 -3.36 11.94
CA LYS A 105 2.13 -3.93 11.50
C LYS A 105 2.01 -3.99 9.97
N CYS A 106 2.52 -2.99 9.25
CA CYS A 106 2.62 -3.00 7.78
C CYS A 106 3.66 -4.01 7.28
N LEU A 107 4.81 -4.13 7.96
CA LEU A 107 5.91 -5.04 7.61
C LEU A 107 5.78 -6.44 8.21
N THR A 108 4.56 -6.86 8.52
CA THR A 108 4.28 -8.22 9.00
C THR A 108 4.38 -9.22 7.84
N PHE A 109 5.18 -10.28 8.02
CA PHE A 109 5.44 -11.29 6.98
C PHE A 109 4.15 -11.97 6.51
N ASN A 110 3.40 -12.59 7.42
CA ASN A 110 2.17 -13.28 7.09
C ASN A 110 1.10 -12.27 6.61
N PRO A 111 0.64 -12.34 5.34
CA PRO A 111 -0.32 -11.38 4.80
C PRO A 111 -1.67 -11.39 5.53
N MET A 112 -2.04 -12.51 6.17
CA MET A 112 -3.29 -12.63 6.95
C MET A 112 -3.21 -11.92 8.31
N LYS A 113 -2.00 -11.72 8.83
CA LYS A 113 -1.73 -11.00 10.08
C LYS A 113 -1.36 -9.53 9.84
N ARG A 114 -1.11 -9.15 8.59
CA ARG A 114 -0.73 -7.79 8.19
C ARG A 114 -1.93 -6.86 8.32
N ILE A 115 -1.70 -5.65 8.84
CA ILE A 115 -2.75 -4.65 9.02
C ILE A 115 -3.43 -4.31 7.70
N SER A 116 -4.75 -4.11 7.72
CA SER A 116 -5.50 -3.65 6.56
C SER A 116 -5.35 -2.13 6.37
N ALA A 117 -5.61 -1.60 5.17
CA ALA A 117 -5.64 -0.15 4.97
C ALA A 117 -6.67 0.55 5.86
N TYR A 118 -7.81 -0.09 6.09
CA TYR A 118 -8.86 0.45 6.96
C TYR A 118 -8.38 0.55 8.42
N ASP A 119 -7.80 -0.52 8.96
CA ASP A 119 -7.29 -0.55 10.33
C ASP A 119 -6.05 0.34 10.50
N ALA A 120 -5.26 0.53 9.44
CA ALA A 120 -4.13 1.46 9.45
C ALA A 120 -4.59 2.92 9.60
N LEU A 121 -5.70 3.30 8.95
CA LEU A 121 -6.24 4.66 9.06
C LEU A 121 -6.82 4.96 10.45
N THR A 122 -7.31 3.94 11.16
CA THR A 122 -7.80 4.07 12.54
C THR A 122 -6.68 3.94 13.59
N HIS A 123 -5.42 3.87 13.15
CA HIS A 123 -4.29 3.72 14.06
C HIS A 123 -4.05 5.01 14.87
N PRO A 124 -3.68 4.91 16.18
CA PRO A 124 -3.41 6.07 17.01
C PRO A 124 -2.36 7.05 16.47
N TYR A 125 -1.47 6.56 15.60
CA TYR A 125 -0.48 7.39 14.88
C TYR A 125 -1.12 8.54 14.10
N PHE A 126 -2.36 8.38 13.61
CA PHE A 126 -3.05 9.40 12.82
C PHE A 126 -4.04 10.27 13.63
N HIS A 127 -4.30 9.98 14.90
CA HIS A 127 -5.32 10.68 15.70
C HIS A 127 -5.05 12.19 15.85
N ASP A 128 -3.80 12.64 15.87
CA ASP A 128 -3.48 14.06 15.97
C ASP A 128 -3.67 14.82 14.64
N LEU A 129 -3.65 14.13 13.49
CA LEU A 129 -3.99 14.73 12.20
C LEU A 129 -5.49 15.01 12.06
N GLU A 130 -6.33 14.16 12.66
CA GLU A 130 -7.78 14.36 12.66
C GLU A 130 -8.17 15.63 13.42
N LYS A 131 -7.51 15.92 14.55
CA LYS A 131 -7.71 17.16 15.32
C LYS A 131 -7.37 18.43 14.52
N CYS A 132 -6.39 18.35 13.61
CA CYS A 132 -6.04 19.49 12.77
C CYS A 132 -7.05 19.72 11.63
N LYS A 133 -7.72 18.68 11.13
CA LYS A 133 -8.75 18.80 10.08
C LYS A 133 -10.03 19.49 10.58
N GLU A 134 -10.46 19.19 11.81
CA GLU A 134 -11.66 19.79 12.42
C GLU A 134 -11.54 21.32 12.60
N ASN A 135 -10.32 21.84 12.75
CA ASN A 135 -10.07 23.29 12.84
C ASN A 135 -10.06 24.00 11.48
N THR A 136 -9.86 23.28 10.37
CA THR A 136 -9.92 23.86 9.01
C THR A 136 -11.33 23.86 8.42
N ASP A 137 -12.20 22.93 8.82
CA ASP A 137 -13.60 22.91 8.35
C ASP A 137 -14.50 23.87 9.13
N SER A 138 -14.06 24.33 10.31
CA SER A 138 -14.79 25.31 11.13
C SER A 138 -14.56 26.77 10.70
N GLU A 139 -13.53 27.07 9.90
CA GLU A 139 -13.31 28.41 9.33
C GLU A 139 -14.00 28.63 7.96
N VAL A 140 -14.52 27.58 7.31
CA VAL A 140 -15.25 27.72 6.02
C VAL A 140 -16.76 27.95 6.21
N SER A 141 -17.29 27.89 7.44
CA SER A 141 -18.73 28.09 7.73
C SER A 141 -19.09 29.46 8.35
N SER A 142 -18.26 30.49 8.14
CA SER A 142 -18.64 31.87 8.51
C SER A 142 -18.20 32.92 7.50
N SER A 143 -18.71 32.80 6.28
CA SER A 143 -18.90 33.97 5.40
C SER A 143 -20.15 33.73 4.56
N GLN A 144 -21.28 34.16 5.10
CA GLN A 144 -22.46 34.46 4.30
C GLN A 144 -22.07 35.55 3.30
N ASN A 145 -22.21 35.26 2.00
CA ASN A 145 -22.82 36.16 1.00
C ASN A 145 -23.02 35.38 -0.30
N SER A 146 -23.93 34.41 -0.27
CA SER A 146 -24.39 33.66 -1.45
C SER A 146 -25.42 34.43 -2.31
N THR A 147 -25.74 35.69 -1.97
CA THR A 147 -26.72 36.49 -2.72
C THR A 147 -26.08 37.45 -3.75
N GLU A 148 -24.83 37.89 -3.56
CA GLU A 148 -24.19 38.86 -4.46
C GLU A 148 -23.63 38.25 -5.75
N MET A 149 -23.22 36.98 -5.73
CA MET A 149 -22.63 36.32 -6.90
C MET A 149 -23.67 35.83 -7.93
N ASN A 150 -24.91 35.57 -7.49
CA ASN A 150 -25.97 35.12 -8.40
C ASN A 150 -26.51 36.25 -9.29
N SER A 151 -26.40 37.51 -8.85
CA SER A 151 -26.79 38.66 -9.68
C SER A 151 -25.75 39.03 -10.73
N LEU A 152 -24.50 38.54 -10.60
CA LEU A 152 -23.42 38.84 -11.54
C LEU A 152 -23.32 37.81 -12.69
N PHE A 153 -23.83 36.59 -12.48
CA PHE A 153 -23.76 35.49 -13.46
C PHE A 153 -25.07 35.13 -14.17
N GLY A 154 -26.19 35.80 -13.86
CA GLY A 154 -27.43 35.66 -14.65
C GLY A 154 -27.95 34.24 -14.82
N ILE A 155 -27.80 33.38 -13.80
CA ILE A 155 -28.26 31.99 -13.85
C ILE A 155 -29.72 31.96 -13.38
N ASP A 156 -30.65 31.99 -14.32
CA ASP A 156 -32.08 31.78 -14.07
C ASP A 156 -32.34 30.27 -13.92
N LEU A 157 -32.65 29.83 -12.69
CA LEU A 157 -32.88 28.41 -12.36
C LEU A 157 -34.32 27.97 -12.62
N ALA A 158 -34.88 28.40 -13.75
CA ALA A 158 -36.14 27.92 -14.26
C ALA A 158 -35.95 27.59 -15.74
N GLN A 159 -35.54 26.35 -16.02
CA GLN A 159 -35.94 25.47 -17.13
C GLN A 159 -35.19 24.14 -16.97
N GLY A 160 -35.93 23.03 -16.96
CA GLY A 160 -35.42 21.70 -16.65
C GLY A 160 -34.39 21.17 -17.66
N ILE A 161 -33.41 20.41 -17.16
CA ILE A 161 -32.42 19.72 -17.99
C ILE A 161 -33.08 18.47 -18.60
N PRO A 162 -33.06 18.27 -19.93
CA PRO A 162 -33.47 17.01 -20.55
C PRO A 162 -32.38 15.96 -20.39
N ALA A 163 -32.81 14.70 -20.21
CA ALA A 163 -31.96 13.53 -20.22
C ALA A 163 -31.38 13.30 -21.63
N GLU A 164 -30.07 13.11 -21.73
CA GLU A 164 -29.45 12.48 -22.90
C GLU A 164 -28.49 11.37 -22.45
N GLU A 165 -28.79 10.19 -22.95
CA GLU A 165 -28.14 8.91 -22.76
C GLU A 165 -27.23 8.62 -23.96
N SER A 166 -26.27 7.72 -23.75
CA SER A 166 -25.50 6.97 -24.76
C SER A 166 -24.23 7.60 -25.33
N LEU A 167 -23.08 7.04 -24.93
CA LEU A 167 -22.10 6.40 -25.82
C LEU A 167 -20.81 6.04 -25.04
N LEU A 168 -20.80 4.87 -24.40
CA LEU A 168 -19.57 4.12 -24.16
C LEU A 168 -19.82 2.65 -24.51
N PRO A 169 -18.96 2.02 -25.34
CA PRO A 169 -19.17 0.64 -25.75
C PRO A 169 -18.85 -0.35 -24.61
N PRO A 170 -19.51 -1.51 -24.56
CA PRO A 170 -19.30 -2.51 -23.52
C PRO A 170 -17.94 -3.23 -23.65
N VAL A 171 -17.31 -3.47 -22.50
CA VAL A 171 -16.08 -4.23 -22.31
C VAL A 171 -16.32 -5.70 -22.68
N GLN A 172 -15.68 -6.19 -23.74
CA GLN A 172 -15.71 -7.61 -24.09
C GLN A 172 -14.77 -8.41 -23.17
N PHE A 173 -15.36 -9.30 -22.38
CA PHE A 173 -14.67 -10.38 -21.69
C PHE A 173 -14.28 -11.45 -22.71
N LEU A 174 -12.98 -11.63 -22.97
CA LEU A 174 -12.49 -12.76 -23.75
C LEU A 174 -12.38 -13.99 -22.84
N GLY A 175 -13.48 -14.75 -22.75
CA GLY A 175 -13.46 -16.12 -22.25
C GLY A 175 -12.69 -17.00 -23.25
N SER A 176 -11.62 -17.65 -22.78
CA SER A 176 -10.91 -18.66 -23.55
C SER A 176 -11.58 -20.02 -23.32
N ASP A 177 -12.35 -20.49 -24.31
CA ASP A 177 -12.84 -21.87 -24.34
C ASP A 177 -11.77 -22.82 -24.92
N PRO A 178 -11.72 -24.08 -24.47
CA PRO A 178 -10.59 -24.98 -24.68
C PRO A 178 -10.79 -25.86 -25.92
N LYS A 179 -10.49 -25.35 -27.12
CA LYS A 179 -10.18 -26.15 -28.30
C LYS A 179 -9.32 -25.30 -29.23
N ASP A 180 -8.02 -25.56 -29.26
CA ASP A 180 -7.17 -25.43 -30.46
C ASP A 180 -5.76 -25.90 -30.11
N LEU A 181 -5.57 -27.20 -30.29
CA LEU A 181 -4.27 -27.86 -30.41
C LEU A 181 -3.86 -27.78 -31.89
N PRO A 182 -2.58 -27.47 -32.17
CA PRO A 182 -1.83 -28.29 -33.11
C PRO A 182 -0.66 -29.01 -32.45
#